data_AF-A0A9P9PBD9-F1
#
_entry.id   AF-A0A9P9PBD9-F1
#
_cell.length_a   1.000
_cell.length_b   1.000
_cell.length_c   1.000
_cell.angle_alpha   90.00
_cell.angle_beta   90.00
_cell.angle_gamma   90.00
#
_symmetry.space_group_name_H-M   'P 1'
#
loop_
_entity.id
_entity.type
_entity.pdbx_description
1 polymer ?
#
loop_
_entity_poly.entity_id
_entity_poly.type
_entity_poly.pdbx_seq_one_letter_code
_entity_poly.pdbx_strand_id
1 'polypeptide(L)' 'LEDVIHEITGIPIQALQGTPLSDFSVTERFSWTANRTTAREEDMVYCLLGIMGVFMPLIYGEGRERAMRRLLDELEEIQL' A
#
# COMPACT_ATOMS: atom_id res chain seq x y z
N LEU A 1 3.83 -8.34 20.24
CA LEU A 1 4.38 -8.39 18.87
C LEU A 1 4.16 -7.07 18.13
N GLU A 2 3.08 -6.34 18.42
CA GLU A 2 2.75 -5.04 17.78
C GLU A 2 3.89 -4.03 17.83
N ASP A 3 4.59 -3.89 18.97
CA ASP A 3 5.72 -2.94 19.09
C ASP A 3 6.86 -3.25 18.11
N VAL A 4 7.21 -4.53 17.94
CA VAL A 4 8.27 -4.96 17.01
C VAL A 4 7.84 -4.76 15.56
N ILE A 5 6.56 -5.01 15.26
CA ILE A 5 6.01 -4.78 13.92
C ILE A 5 6.05 -3.28 13.60
N HIS A 6 5.61 -2.44 14.54
CA HIS A 6 5.65 -0.99 14.42
C HIS A 6 7.08 -0.49 14.18
N GLU A 7 8.05 -0.95 14.98
CA GLU A 7 9.46 -0.55 14.86
C GLU A 7 10.06 -0.89 13.48
N ILE A 8 9.74 -2.07 12.93
CA ILE A 8 10.29 -2.53 11.64
C ILE A 8 9.58 -1.87 10.45
N THR A 9 8.26 -1.72 10.52
CA THR A 9 7.42 -1.37 9.36
C THR A 9 6.98 0.09 9.33
N GLY A 10 7.03 0.79 10.47
CA GLY A 10 6.44 2.12 10.65
C GLY A 10 4.90 2.11 10.70
N ILE A 11 4.24 0.95 10.64
CA ILE A 11 2.77 0.87 10.76
C ILE A 11 2.36 1.27 12.18
N PRO A 12 1.48 2.26 12.37
CA PRO A 12 1.00 2.67 13.69
C PRO A 12 0.34 1.51 14.45
N ILE A 13 0.57 1.44 15.76
CA ILE A 13 -0.04 0.39 16.61
C ILE A 13 -1.57 0.40 16.49
N GLN A 14 -2.18 1.59 16.34
CA GLN A 14 -3.63 1.72 16.15
C GLN A 14 -4.11 1.01 14.87
N ALA A 15 -3.35 1.11 13.77
CA ALA A 15 -3.66 0.39 12.54
C ALA A 15 -3.55 -1.14 12.75
N LEU A 16 -2.55 -1.60 13.51
CA LEU A 16 -2.40 -3.02 13.88
C LEU A 16 -3.55 -3.52 14.77
N GLN A 17 -4.13 -2.63 15.57
CA GLN A 17 -5.27 -2.91 16.46
C GLN A 17 -6.63 -2.78 15.77
N GLY A 18 -6.66 -2.47 14.47
CA GLY A 18 -7.88 -2.48 13.66
C GLY A 18 -8.55 -1.12 13.48
N THR A 19 -7.89 0.00 13.79
CA THR A 19 -8.36 1.32 13.32
C THR A 19 -8.53 1.27 11.79
N PRO A 20 -9.65 1.78 11.24
CA PRO A 20 -9.85 1.82 9.80
C PRO A 20 -8.66 2.46 9.08
N LEU A 21 -8.15 1.81 8.03
CA LEU A 21 -6.99 2.34 7.31
C LEU A 21 -7.28 3.67 6.61
N SER A 22 -8.54 4.00 6.37
CA SER A 22 -8.99 5.30 5.86
C SER A 22 -8.65 6.47 6.76
N ASP A 23 -8.40 6.22 8.05
CA ASP A 23 -8.11 7.27 9.03
C ASP A 23 -6.64 7.73 8.96
N PHE A 24 -5.81 7.01 8.20
CA PHE A 24 -4.41 7.33 7.93
C PHE A 24 -4.26 7.94 6.54
N SER A 25 -3.37 8.91 6.39
CA SER A 25 -3.17 9.58 5.11
C SER A 25 -2.62 8.62 4.04
N VAL A 26 -2.92 8.88 2.76
CA VAL A 26 -2.37 8.12 1.64
C VAL A 26 -0.84 8.04 1.71
N THR A 27 -0.17 9.18 1.96
CA THR A 27 1.29 9.25 2.10
C THR A 27 1.82 8.39 3.25
N GLU A 28 1.14 8.41 4.40
CA GLU A 28 1.51 7.56 5.54
C GLU A 28 1.39 6.08 5.20
N ARG A 29 0.26 5.69 4.58
CA ARG A 29 0.05 4.32 4.13
C ARG A 29 1.07 3.85 3.10
N PHE A 30 1.51 4.73 2.20
CA PHE A 30 2.59 4.45 1.25
C PHE A 30 3.92 4.18 1.98
N SER A 31 4.19 4.87 3.09
CA SER A 31 5.44 4.69 3.84
C SER A 31 5.57 3.29 4.47
N TRP A 32 4.45 2.61 4.76
CA TRP A 32 4.41 1.26 5.35
C TRP A 32 4.98 0.15 4.46
N THR A 33 5.28 0.46 3.20
CA THR A 33 5.89 -0.47 2.24
C THR A 33 7.32 -0.11 1.86
N ALA A 34 7.89 0.99 2.40
CA ALA A 34 9.17 1.54 1.98
C ALA A 34 10.34 0.54 2.04
N ASN A 35 10.34 -0.37 3.03
CA ASN A 35 11.40 -1.34 3.24
C ASN A 35 11.09 -2.75 2.70
N ARG A 36 10.00 -2.91 1.93
CA ARG A 36 9.61 -4.23 1.42
C ARG A 36 10.48 -4.63 0.22
N THR A 37 10.73 -5.92 0.10
CA THR A 37 11.30 -6.53 -1.10
C THR A 37 10.27 -7.49 -1.66
N THR A 38 10.03 -7.42 -2.96
CA THR A 38 9.05 -8.23 -3.65
C THR A 38 9.71 -9.09 -4.73
N ALA A 39 9.10 -10.25 -5.03
CA ALA A 39 9.66 -11.17 -6.03
C ALA A 39 9.54 -10.60 -7.46
N ARG A 40 8.45 -9.88 -7.75
CA ARG A 40 8.28 -9.11 -8.97
C ARG A 40 8.20 -7.62 -8.66
N GLU A 41 8.59 -6.80 -9.63
CA GLU A 41 8.65 -5.36 -9.43
C GLU A 41 7.25 -4.74 -9.26
N GLU A 42 6.24 -5.27 -9.95
CA GLU A 42 4.85 -4.83 -9.87
C GLU A 42 4.17 -5.23 -8.54
N ASP A 43 4.67 -6.27 -7.85
CA ASP A 43 4.16 -6.64 -6.53
C ASP A 43 4.41 -5.55 -5.47
N MET A 44 5.40 -4.67 -5.68
CA MET A 44 5.61 -3.48 -4.83
C MET A 44 4.39 -2.54 -4.87
N VAL A 45 3.67 -2.54 -5.99
CA VAL A 45 2.41 -1.78 -6.15
C VAL A 45 1.22 -2.62 -5.68
N TYR A 46 1.15 -3.89 -6.06
CA TYR A 46 -0.01 -4.72 -5.74
C TYR A 46 -0.21 -4.96 -4.24
N CYS A 47 0.87 -4.98 -3.45
CA CYS A 47 0.75 -5.06 -2.01
C CYS A 47 0.09 -3.82 -1.36
N LEU A 48 0.03 -2.69 -2.07
CA LEU A 48 -0.63 -1.47 -1.60
C LEU A 48 -2.14 -1.49 -1.84
N LEU A 49 -2.68 -2.33 -2.72
CA LEU A 49 -4.10 -2.25 -3.11
C LEU A 49 -5.03 -2.39 -1.90
N GLY A 50 -4.80 -3.40 -1.07
CA GLY A 50 -5.58 -3.62 0.16
C GLY A 50 -5.36 -2.56 1.23
N ILE A 51 -4.15 -1.98 1.30
CA ILE A 51 -3.83 -0.89 2.25
C ILE A 51 -4.55 0.39 1.83
N MET A 52 -4.62 0.64 0.52
CA MET A 52 -5.24 1.84 -0.04
C MET A 52 -6.76 1.71 -0.19
N GLY A 53 -7.30 0.49 -0.13
CA GLY A 53 -8.72 0.22 -0.35
C GLY A 53 -9.13 0.30 -1.82
N VAL A 54 -8.20 0.06 -2.75
CA VAL A 54 -8.45 0.12 -4.19
C VAL A 54 -8.55 -1.29 -4.79
N PHE A 55 -9.20 -1.39 -5.95
CA PHE A 55 -9.26 -2.63 -6.72
C PHE A 55 -8.85 -2.38 -8.16
N MET A 56 -7.83 -3.08 -8.63
CA MET A 56 -7.41 -3.07 -10.04
C MET A 56 -6.93 -4.47 -10.45
N PRO A 57 -7.10 -4.88 -11.72
CA PRO A 57 -6.58 -6.16 -12.21
C PRO A 57 -5.06 -6.31 -12.05
N LEU A 58 -4.61 -7.47 -11.60
CA LEU A 58 -3.19 -7.82 -11.55
C LEU A 58 -2.71 -8.24 -12.95
N ILE A 59 -1.80 -7.48 -13.53
CA ILE A 59 -1.20 -7.75 -14.83
C ILE A 59 0.28 -8.05 -14.62
N TYR A 60 0.60 -9.33 -14.46
CA TYR A 60 1.99 -9.75 -14.28
C TYR A 60 2.80 -9.55 -15.57
N GLY A 61 3.97 -8.94 -15.44
CA GLY A 61 4.82 -8.50 -16.55
C GLY A 61 4.53 -7.09 -17.05
N GLU A 62 3.63 -6.33 -16.41
CA GLU A 62 3.40 -4.92 -16.76
C GLU A 62 4.50 -3.97 -16.26
N GLY A 63 5.28 -4.43 -15.28
CA GLY A 63 6.34 -3.68 -14.63
C GLY A 63 5.84 -2.68 -13.58
N ARG A 64 6.73 -2.26 -12.69
CA ARG A 64 6.38 -1.42 -11.53
C ARG A 64 5.79 -0.08 -11.93
N GLU A 65 6.35 0.56 -12.96
CA GLU A 65 5.94 1.90 -13.37
C GLU A 65 4.51 1.93 -13.92
N ARG A 66 4.12 0.92 -14.73
CA ARG A 66 2.78 0.85 -15.28
C ARG A 66 1.75 0.49 -14.20
N ALA A 67 2.08 -0.46 -13.33
CA ALA A 67 1.24 -0.79 -12.18
C ALA A 67 1.04 0.46 -11.29
N MET A 68 2.11 1.22 -11.01
CA MET A 68 2.05 2.43 -10.18
C MET A 68 1.15 3.50 -10.78
N ARG A 69 1.25 3.74 -12.10
CA ARG A 69 0.38 4.70 -12.80
C ARG A 69 -1.09 4.35 -12.59
N ARG A 70 -1.46 3.09 -12.81
CA ARG A 70 -2.83 2.62 -12.61
C ARG A 70 -3.31 2.78 -11.16
N LEU A 71 -2.44 2.50 -10.17
CA LEU A 71 -2.78 2.75 -8.77
C LEU A 71 -3.06 4.23 -8.49
N LEU A 72 -2.26 5.14 -9.05
CA LEU A 72 -2.48 6.58 -8.88
C LEU A 72 -3.79 7.02 -9.54
N ASP A 73 -4.10 6.51 -10.73
CA ASP A 73 -5.38 6.78 -11.42
C ASP A 73 -6.58 6.36 -10.53
N GLU A 74 -6.54 5.17 -9.92
CA GLU A 74 -7.59 4.70 -9.00
C GLU A 74 -7.69 5.55 -7.71
N LEU A 75 -6.56 6.07 -7.21
CA LEU A 75 -6.56 6.93 -6.02
C LEU A 75 -7.16 8.31 -6.29
N GLU A 76 -6.97 8.85 -7.49
CA GLU A 76 -7.61 10.12 -7.90
C GLU A 76 -9.13 9.98 -8.01
N GLU A 77 -9.63 8.87 -8.55
CA GLU A 77 -11.08 8.61 -8.67
C GLU A 77 -11.79 8.49 -7.30
N ILE A 78 -11.10 8.01 -6.26
CA ILE A 78 -11.67 7.88 -4.89
C ILE A 78 -11.68 9.21 -4.14
N GLN A 79 -10.83 10.16 -4.53
CA GLN A 79 -10.75 11.49 -3.91
C GLN A 79 -11.71 12.51 -4.55
N LEU A 80 -12.44 12.12 -5.60
CA LEU A 80 -13.54 12.88 -6.23
C LEU A 80 -14.91 12.47 -5.64
#